data_AF-A0A260YUB3-F1
#
_entry.id   AF-A0A260YUB3-F1
#
_cell.length_a   1.000
_cell.length_b   1.000
_cell.length_c   1.000
_cell.angle_alpha   90.00
_cell.angle_beta   90.00
_cell.angle_gamma   90.00
#
_symmetry.space_group_name_H-M   'P 1'
#
loop_
_entity.id
_entity.type
_entity.pdbx_description
1 polymer ?
#
loop_
_entity_poly.entity_id
_entity_poly.type
_entity_poly.pdbx_seq_one_letter_code
_entity_poly.pdbx_strand_id
1 'polypeptide(L)'
;MAKVAKKAEEPSSVQKLLTSLQQAQTKGSPDSTNEPSTINDNIRVCFHLELAHWYYIDHMVEDSKNTLCSNVGSRDFTVQMCQHCGVLRKYAHRADEVIAKFREYKSSVPTYGAILVDPEMEHAILVQSYFSKGNNWGFPKGKINRDEPPRDAAIRETFEETGYDFGIHSDKEKRFQRFINDGM
;
A
#
# COMPACT_ATOMS: atom_id res chain seq x y z
N MET A 1 -17.83 -39.74 8.88
CA MET A 1 -18.07 -38.49 8.11
C MET A 1 -17.45 -37.34 8.88
N ALA A 2 -16.36 -36.76 8.38
CA ALA A 2 -15.69 -35.63 9.03
C ALA A 2 -16.41 -34.32 8.67
N LYS A 3 -16.77 -33.54 9.69
CA LYS A 3 -17.43 -32.25 9.55
C LYS A 3 -16.35 -31.22 9.19
N VAL A 4 -16.30 -30.78 7.94
CA VAL A 4 -15.41 -29.68 7.52
C VAL A 4 -15.92 -28.41 8.19
N ALA A 5 -15.12 -27.85 9.09
CA ALA A 5 -15.36 -26.54 9.69
C ALA A 5 -15.29 -25.49 8.57
N LYS A 6 -16.39 -24.74 8.37
CA LYS A 6 -16.36 -23.55 7.51
C LYS A 6 -15.42 -22.54 8.15
N LYS A 7 -14.27 -22.30 7.50
CA LYS A 7 -13.39 -21.16 7.80
C LYS A 7 -14.24 -19.89 7.68
N ALA A 8 -14.27 -19.05 8.70
CA ALA A 8 -14.96 -17.76 8.62
C ALA A 8 -14.34 -16.97 7.46
N GLU A 9 -15.15 -16.55 6.49
CA GLU A 9 -14.70 -15.65 5.43
C GLU A 9 -14.31 -14.33 6.07
N GLU A 10 -13.04 -13.94 5.92
CA GLU A 10 -12.62 -12.60 6.30
C GLU A 10 -13.35 -11.56 5.45
N PRO A 11 -13.80 -10.45 6.03
CA PRO A 11 -14.48 -9.42 5.28
C PRO A 11 -13.56 -8.85 4.20
N SER A 12 -14.10 -8.64 2.99
CA SER A 12 -13.33 -8.13 1.86
C SER A 12 -12.74 -6.75 2.18
N SER A 13 -11.66 -6.36 1.47
CA SER A 13 -11.05 -5.03 1.62
C SER A 13 -12.07 -3.90 1.46
N VAL A 14 -13.12 -4.12 0.66
CA VAL A 14 -14.26 -3.22 0.49
C VAL A 14 -15.14 -3.14 1.74
N GLN A 15 -15.43 -4.27 2.40
CA GLN A 15 -16.18 -4.27 3.67
C GLN A 15 -15.36 -3.63 4.79
N LYS A 16 -14.05 -3.85 4.81
CA LYS A 16 -13.12 -3.16 5.72
C LYS A 16 -13.14 -1.64 5.46
N LEU A 17 -13.09 -1.19 4.20
CA LEU A 17 -13.27 0.21 3.79
C LEU A 17 -14.61 0.79 4.29
N LEU A 18 -15.73 0.12 4.00
CA LEU A 18 -17.06 0.58 4.40
C LEU A 18 -17.20 0.71 5.92
N THR A 19 -16.66 -0.25 6.66
CA THR A 19 -16.67 -0.25 8.13
C THR A 19 -15.82 0.90 8.69
N SER A 20 -14.60 1.09 8.20
CA SER A 20 -13.75 2.22 8.59
C SER A 20 -14.39 3.58 8.27
N LEU A 21 -15.03 3.69 7.11
CA LEU A 21 -15.73 4.90 6.68
C LEU A 21 -16.96 5.19 7.56
N GLN A 22 -17.73 4.18 7.97
CA GLN A 22 -18.85 4.33 8.89
C GLN A 22 -18.39 4.76 10.29
N GLN A 23 -17.29 4.20 10.79
CA GLN A 23 -16.69 4.60 12.06
C GLN A 23 -16.23 6.06 12.05
N ALA A 24 -15.61 6.53 10.95
CA ALA A 24 -15.18 7.91 10.80
C ALA A 24 -16.33 8.93 10.83
N GLN A 25 -17.57 8.54 10.49
CA GLN A 25 -18.74 9.42 10.51
C GLN A 25 -19.40 9.53 11.89
N THR A 26 -19.21 8.53 12.77
CA THR A 26 -19.79 8.53 14.13
C THR A 26 -19.03 9.40 15.13
N LYS A 27 -17.83 9.89 14.79
CA LYS A 27 -16.99 10.76 15.65
C LYS A 27 -17.13 12.27 15.35
N GLY A 28 -18.29 12.72 14.89
CA GLY A 28 -18.55 14.14 14.62
C GLY A 28 -18.90 15.00 15.84
N SER A 29 -17.88 15.68 16.41
CA SER A 29 -17.89 16.96 17.18
C SER A 29 -18.36 16.97 18.65
N PRO A 30 -17.81 17.82 19.57
CA PRO A 30 -16.94 18.99 19.34
C PRO A 30 -15.61 18.96 20.12
N ASP A 31 -14.52 19.38 19.47
CA ASP A 31 -13.62 20.35 20.12
C ASP A 31 -12.85 21.15 19.06
N SER A 32 -12.88 22.47 19.24
CA SER A 32 -12.13 23.44 18.47
C SER A 32 -10.75 23.57 19.09
N THR A 33 -9.77 22.80 18.62
CA THR A 33 -8.34 23.18 18.59
C THR A 33 -7.50 22.07 17.94
N ASN A 34 -6.61 22.49 17.04
CA ASN A 34 -5.54 21.75 16.36
C ASN A 34 -5.95 20.79 15.21
N GLU A 35 -5.47 21.12 14.01
CA GLU A 35 -5.57 20.40 12.72
C GLU A 35 -4.55 19.24 12.47
N PRO A 36 -4.38 18.24 13.36
CA PRO A 36 -3.78 16.95 12.95
C PRO A 36 -4.81 15.87 12.56
N SER A 37 -6.05 15.98 13.01
CA SER A 37 -7.06 14.89 12.90
C SER A 37 -7.56 14.69 11.48
N THR A 38 -7.86 15.77 10.75
CA THR A 38 -8.39 15.73 9.38
C THR A 38 -7.39 15.20 8.37
N ILE A 39 -6.11 15.57 8.48
CA ILE A 39 -5.04 15.07 7.59
C ILE A 39 -4.87 13.57 7.78
N ASN A 40 -4.78 13.09 9.02
CA ASN A 40 -4.64 11.66 9.32
C ASN A 40 -5.84 10.85 8.80
N ASP A 41 -7.06 11.37 8.96
CA ASP A 41 -8.27 10.73 8.45
C ASP A 41 -8.28 10.65 6.91
N ASN A 42 -7.81 11.69 6.21
CA ASN A 42 -7.70 11.68 4.75
C ASN A 42 -6.69 10.63 4.26
N ILE A 43 -5.53 10.53 4.91
CA ILE A 43 -4.51 9.52 4.59
C ILE A 43 -5.07 8.10 4.79
N ARG A 44 -5.79 7.85 5.88
CA ARG A 44 -6.44 6.56 6.16
C ARG A 44 -7.46 6.18 5.09
N VAL A 45 -8.30 7.14 4.69
CA VAL A 45 -9.27 6.92 3.60
C VAL A 45 -8.56 6.56 2.30
N CYS A 46 -7.46 7.24 1.98
CA CYS A 46 -6.66 6.93 0.79
C CYS A 46 -6.04 5.53 0.83
N PHE A 47 -5.54 5.06 1.97
CA PHE A 47 -5.07 3.67 2.09
C PHE A 47 -6.17 2.65 1.80
N HIS A 48 -7.38 2.87 2.31
CA HIS A 48 -8.49 1.97 2.04
C HIS A 48 -8.96 2.04 0.58
N LEU A 49 -8.91 3.22 -0.06
CA LEU A 49 -9.18 3.37 -1.49
C LEU A 49 -8.14 2.65 -2.35
N GLU A 50 -6.87 2.70 -1.95
CA GLU A 50 -5.78 1.96 -2.61
C GLU A 50 -6.01 0.44 -2.49
N LEU A 51 -6.33 -0.07 -1.29
CA LEU A 51 -6.67 -1.49 -1.12
C LEU A 51 -7.91 -1.92 -1.91
N ALA A 52 -8.92 -1.06 -2.00
CA ALA A 52 -10.11 -1.32 -2.81
C ALA A 52 -9.80 -1.33 -4.31
N HIS A 53 -8.85 -0.49 -4.75
CA HIS A 53 -8.37 -0.48 -6.13
C HIS A 53 -7.59 -1.75 -6.48
N TRP A 54 -6.68 -2.19 -5.61
CA TRP A 54 -5.99 -3.48 -5.76
C TRP A 54 -6.98 -4.64 -5.85
N TYR A 55 -7.94 -4.70 -4.92
CA TYR A 55 -8.99 -5.73 -4.98
C TYR A 55 -9.79 -5.68 -6.30
N TYR A 56 -10.08 -4.48 -6.81
CA TYR A 56 -10.79 -4.31 -8.08
C TYR A 56 -9.99 -4.86 -9.26
N ILE A 57 -8.69 -4.56 -9.35
CA ILE A 57 -7.80 -5.12 -10.38
C ILE A 57 -7.73 -6.65 -10.20
N ASP A 58 -7.37 -7.06 -8.98
CA ASP A 58 -7.29 -8.40 -8.40
C ASP A 58 -8.37 -9.39 -8.88
N HIS A 59 -9.61 -8.97 -8.65
CA HIS A 59 -10.74 -9.89 -8.63
C HIS A 59 -11.86 -9.49 -9.58
N MET A 60 -11.94 -8.23 -10.01
CA MET A 60 -13.04 -7.76 -10.86
C MET A 60 -12.61 -7.59 -12.31
N VAL A 61 -11.38 -7.15 -12.56
CA VAL A 61 -10.83 -6.96 -13.91
C VAL A 61 -10.21 -8.25 -14.44
N GLU A 62 -9.47 -8.99 -13.61
CA GLU A 62 -8.85 -10.25 -14.03
C GLU A 62 -9.85 -11.41 -14.18
N ASP A 63 -11.07 -11.30 -13.64
CA ASP A 63 -12.12 -12.27 -13.91
C ASP A 63 -12.64 -12.12 -15.35
N SER A 64 -12.19 -13.01 -16.22
CA SER A 64 -12.59 -13.13 -17.63
C SER A 64 -14.11 -13.17 -17.89
N LYS A 65 -14.94 -13.39 -16.87
CA LYS A 65 -16.41 -13.34 -16.98
C LYS A 65 -16.97 -11.93 -16.86
N ASN A 66 -16.19 -10.96 -16.40
CA ASN A 66 -16.66 -9.62 -16.11
C ASN A 66 -16.19 -8.61 -17.17
N THR A 67 -16.87 -8.61 -18.31
CA THR A 67 -16.58 -7.71 -19.44
C THR A 67 -16.99 -6.25 -19.20
N LEU A 68 -17.65 -5.96 -18.06
CA LEU A 68 -18.13 -4.62 -17.70
C LEU A 68 -17.09 -3.80 -16.91
N CYS A 69 -16.06 -4.44 -16.36
CA CYS A 69 -15.05 -3.79 -15.54
C CYS A 69 -13.80 -3.47 -16.38
N SER A 70 -13.56 -2.17 -16.65
CA SER A 70 -12.36 -1.71 -17.35
C SER A 70 -11.18 -1.58 -16.39
N ASN A 71 -9.95 -1.83 -16.87
CA ASN A 71 -8.75 -1.55 -16.10
C ASN A 71 -8.57 -0.03 -15.98
N VAL A 72 -8.86 0.51 -14.79
CA VAL A 72 -8.75 1.95 -14.48
C VAL A 72 -7.58 2.20 -13.55
N GLY A 73 -6.89 3.34 -13.74
CA GLY A 73 -5.81 3.75 -12.86
C GLY A 73 -6.29 4.19 -11.48
N SER A 74 -5.41 4.14 -10.47
CA SER A 74 -5.75 4.42 -9.06
C SER A 74 -6.37 5.80 -8.82
N ARG A 75 -5.92 6.81 -9.57
CA ARG A 75 -6.50 8.16 -9.54
C ARG A 75 -7.96 8.15 -9.98
N ASP A 76 -8.23 7.62 -11.16
CA ASP A 76 -9.56 7.67 -11.76
C ASP A 76 -10.53 6.76 -11.00
N PHE A 77 -10.04 5.61 -10.48
CA PHE A 77 -10.79 4.79 -9.54
C PHE A 77 -11.20 5.59 -8.30
N THR A 78 -10.24 6.30 -7.68
CA THR A 78 -10.52 7.13 -6.50
C THR A 78 -11.55 8.22 -6.78
N VAL A 79 -11.43 8.93 -7.91
CA VAL A 79 -12.37 9.98 -8.30
C VAL A 79 -13.78 9.42 -8.48
N GLN A 80 -13.92 8.28 -9.17
CA GLN A 80 -15.21 7.61 -9.37
C GLN A 80 -15.81 7.17 -8.02
N MET A 81 -15.01 6.56 -7.14
CA MET A 81 -15.47 6.17 -5.81
C MET A 81 -15.95 7.37 -4.99
N CYS A 82 -15.25 8.51 -5.05
CA CYS A 82 -15.67 9.75 -4.39
C CYS A 82 -16.98 10.31 -4.96
N GLN A 83 -17.25 10.14 -6.26
CA GLN A 83 -18.49 10.63 -6.88
C GLN A 83 -19.70 9.75 -6.56
N HIS A 84 -19.51 8.43 -6.55
CA HIS A 84 -20.61 7.46 -6.46
C HIS A 84 -20.88 6.93 -5.04
N CYS A 85 -19.89 6.92 -4.14
CA CYS A 85 -20.09 6.48 -2.77
C CYS A 85 -20.54 7.65 -1.86
N GLY A 86 -21.73 7.54 -1.26
CA GLY A 86 -22.29 8.59 -0.40
C GLY A 86 -21.36 9.02 0.74
N VAL A 87 -20.60 8.09 1.32
CA VAL A 87 -19.68 8.37 2.43
C VAL A 87 -18.41 9.10 1.96
N LEU A 88 -18.02 8.92 0.71
CA LEU A 88 -16.85 9.56 0.10
C LEU A 88 -17.17 10.86 -0.63
N ARG A 89 -18.46 11.18 -0.82
CA ARG A 89 -18.92 12.37 -1.56
C ARG A 89 -18.33 13.68 -1.07
N LYS A 90 -18.01 13.78 0.23
CA LYS A 90 -17.30 14.93 0.81
C LYS A 90 -15.94 15.21 0.15
N TYR A 91 -15.31 14.21 -0.45
CA TYR A 91 -14.03 14.31 -1.16
C TYR A 91 -14.18 14.58 -2.65
N ALA A 92 -15.37 14.51 -3.24
CA ALA A 92 -15.57 14.54 -4.69
C ALA A 92 -14.97 15.78 -5.38
N HIS A 93 -15.06 16.96 -4.75
CA HIS A 93 -14.53 18.21 -5.30
C HIS A 93 -13.03 18.42 -5.03
N ARG A 94 -12.42 17.62 -4.15
CA ARG A 94 -11.03 17.75 -3.69
C ARG A 94 -10.24 16.45 -3.79
N ALA A 95 -10.72 15.49 -4.57
CA ALA A 95 -10.12 14.16 -4.65
C ALA A 95 -8.65 14.24 -5.09
N ASP A 96 -8.34 15.11 -6.07
CA ASP A 96 -6.97 15.33 -6.52
C ASP A 96 -6.05 15.88 -5.44
N GLU A 97 -6.52 16.86 -4.64
CA GLU A 97 -5.75 17.41 -3.52
C GLU A 97 -5.46 16.34 -2.46
N VAL A 98 -6.47 15.54 -2.12
CA VAL A 98 -6.36 14.45 -1.15
C VAL A 98 -5.42 13.35 -1.66
N ILE A 99 -5.50 13.00 -2.95
CA ILE A 99 -4.56 12.06 -3.60
C ILE A 99 -3.14 12.61 -3.58
N ALA A 100 -2.95 13.91 -3.85
CA ALA A 100 -1.63 14.54 -3.84
C ALA A 100 -1.00 14.48 -2.44
N LYS A 101 -1.75 14.85 -1.39
CA LYS A 101 -1.31 14.73 0.00
C LYS A 101 -0.99 13.28 0.40
N PHE A 102 -1.76 12.32 -0.10
CA PHE A 102 -1.47 10.91 0.12
C PHE A 102 -0.18 10.45 -0.57
N ARG A 103 0.11 10.94 -1.78
CA ARG A 103 1.37 10.65 -2.47
C ARG A 103 2.56 11.24 -1.73
N GLU A 104 2.44 12.47 -1.26
CA GLU A 104 3.46 13.13 -0.43
C GLU A 104 3.72 12.34 0.85
N TYR A 105 2.67 11.99 1.60
CA TYR A 105 2.80 11.11 2.77
C TYR A 105 3.49 9.79 2.43
N LYS A 106 3.06 9.10 1.37
CA LYS A 106 3.69 7.84 0.95
C LYS A 106 5.16 8.00 0.58
N SER A 107 5.58 9.17 0.12
CA SER A 107 6.98 9.45 -0.22
C SER A 107 7.85 9.67 1.02
N SER A 108 7.27 10.06 2.15
CA SER A 108 8.00 10.23 3.42
C SER A 108 8.11 8.93 4.23
N VAL A 109 7.33 7.89 3.90
CA VAL A 109 7.46 6.58 4.56
C VAL A 109 8.79 5.94 4.15
N PRO A 110 9.70 5.66 5.09
CA PRO A 110 10.98 5.04 4.79
C PRO A 110 10.81 3.66 4.14
N THR A 111 11.70 3.35 3.21
CA THR A 111 11.75 2.03 2.59
C THR A 111 12.99 1.26 3.00
N TYR A 112 12.83 -0.03 3.24
CA TYR A 112 13.90 -0.96 3.59
C TYR A 112 13.87 -2.15 2.64
N GLY A 113 15.04 -2.74 2.42
CA GLY A 113 15.25 -3.80 1.46
C GLY A 113 16.69 -4.29 1.51
N ALA A 114 17.07 -5.14 0.56
CA ALA A 114 18.39 -5.72 0.49
C ALA A 114 19.02 -5.59 -0.90
N ILE A 115 20.34 -5.41 -0.92
CA ILE A 115 21.15 -5.58 -2.13
C ILE A 115 21.73 -6.99 -2.06
N LEU A 116 21.11 -7.90 -2.79
CA LEU A 116 21.57 -9.29 -2.86
C LEU A 116 22.66 -9.39 -3.93
N VAL A 117 23.88 -9.72 -3.52
CA VAL A 117 25.03 -9.92 -4.41
C VAL A 117 25.46 -11.38 -4.42
N ASP A 118 26.07 -11.80 -5.52
CA ASP A 118 26.75 -13.09 -5.59
C ASP A 118 28.01 -13.12 -4.68
N PRO A 119 28.53 -14.31 -4.32
CA PRO A 119 29.71 -14.43 -3.46
C PRO A 119 30.95 -13.70 -3.98
N GLU A 120 31.09 -13.62 -5.30
CA GLU A 120 32.16 -12.94 -6.02
C GLU A 120 32.00 -11.41 -6.08
N MET A 121 30.81 -10.89 -5.71
CA MET A 121 30.43 -9.47 -5.75
C MET A 121 30.47 -8.85 -7.17
N GLU A 122 30.15 -9.64 -8.19
CA GLU A 122 30.09 -9.24 -9.60
C GLU A 122 28.66 -8.88 -10.05
N HIS A 123 27.65 -9.52 -9.45
CA HIS A 123 26.26 -9.38 -9.88
C HIS A 123 25.35 -9.04 -8.70
N ALA A 124 24.24 -8.35 -8.99
CA ALA A 124 23.21 -8.04 -8.01
C ALA A 124 21.81 -8.35 -8.54
N ILE A 125 20.90 -8.73 -7.64
CA ILE A 125 19.49 -8.95 -7.98
C ILE A 125 18.75 -7.60 -8.05
N LEU A 126 18.02 -7.41 -9.14
CA LEU A 126 17.08 -6.32 -9.35
C LEU A 126 15.70 -6.88 -9.68
N VAL A 127 14.67 -6.16 -9.29
CA VAL A 127 13.27 -6.45 -9.60
C VAL A 127 12.71 -5.39 -10.57
N GLN A 128 11.82 -5.81 -11.45
CA GLN A 128 11.16 -4.93 -12.42
C GLN A 128 9.70 -4.68 -12.01
N SER A 129 9.32 -3.41 -11.94
CA SER A 129 7.94 -3.02 -11.65
C SER A 129 7.01 -3.33 -12.83
N TYR A 130 5.99 -4.17 -12.60
CA TYR A 130 5.03 -4.62 -13.61
C TYR A 130 4.24 -3.46 -14.26
N PHE A 131 3.89 -2.44 -13.47
CA PHE A 131 3.04 -1.32 -13.91
C PHE A 131 3.82 -0.06 -14.30
N SER A 132 5.15 -0.07 -14.17
CA SER A 132 5.96 1.07 -14.58
C SER A 132 6.17 1.06 -16.09
N LYS A 133 5.85 2.19 -16.77
CA LYS A 133 6.16 2.36 -18.19
C LYS A 133 7.68 2.39 -18.37
N GLY A 134 8.25 1.31 -18.92
CA GLY A 134 9.68 1.18 -19.26
C GLY A 134 10.43 0.11 -18.45
N ASN A 135 11.73 -0.05 -18.75
CA ASN A 135 12.64 -0.96 -18.04
C ASN A 135 13.07 -0.36 -16.69
N ASN A 136 12.12 -0.19 -15.77
CA ASN A 136 12.40 0.33 -14.43
C ASN A 136 12.81 -0.80 -13.50
N TRP A 137 14.13 -0.98 -13.36
CA TRP A 137 14.76 -1.96 -12.49
C TRP A 137 15.23 -1.29 -11.20
N GLY A 138 15.00 -1.94 -10.06
CA GLY A 138 15.45 -1.47 -8.75
C GLY A 138 15.79 -2.61 -7.82
N PHE A 139 16.46 -2.29 -6.71
CA PHE A 139 16.68 -3.27 -5.65
C PHE A 139 15.37 -3.62 -4.96
N PRO A 140 15.22 -4.87 -4.47
CA PRO A 140 14.02 -5.27 -3.79
C PRO A 140 13.87 -4.50 -2.48
N LYS A 141 12.75 -3.79 -2.32
CA LYS A 141 12.49 -2.92 -1.16
C LYS A 141 11.03 -2.48 -1.10
N GLY A 142 10.58 -2.19 0.12
CA GLY A 142 9.29 -1.54 0.32
C GLY A 142 9.18 -0.83 1.66
N LYS A 143 7.98 -0.39 1.99
CA LYS A 143 7.74 0.56 3.08
C LYS A 143 7.70 -0.15 4.43
N ILE A 144 8.26 0.48 5.45
CA ILE A 144 8.17 -0.04 6.82
C ILE A 144 6.73 -0.04 7.32
N ASN A 145 6.33 -1.12 7.99
CA ASN A 145 5.06 -1.20 8.70
C ASN A 145 5.11 -0.49 10.05
N ARG A 146 3.94 -0.25 10.64
CA ARG A 146 3.84 0.33 11.98
C ARG A 146 4.49 -0.60 12.99
N ASP A 147 5.37 -0.05 13.82
CA ASP A 147 6.09 -0.76 14.89
C ASP A 147 6.95 -1.93 14.40
N GLU A 148 7.27 -1.99 13.09
CA GLU A 148 8.16 -2.98 12.49
C GLU A 148 9.62 -2.52 12.59
N PRO A 149 10.57 -3.37 13.03
CA PRO A 149 11.98 -3.04 12.98
C PRO A 149 12.50 -2.90 11.53
N PRO A 150 13.40 -1.94 11.24
CA PRO A 150 13.96 -1.73 9.90
C PRO A 150 14.51 -2.99 9.21
N ARG A 151 15.17 -3.87 9.97
CA ARG A 151 15.72 -5.13 9.42
C ARG A 151 14.63 -6.11 9.03
N ASP A 152 13.58 -6.20 9.85
CA ASP A 152 12.47 -7.13 9.61
C ASP A 152 11.68 -6.67 8.38
N ALA A 153 11.50 -5.36 8.21
CA ALA A 153 10.98 -4.78 6.98
C ALA A 153 11.84 -5.14 5.76
N ALA A 154 13.17 -5.01 5.85
CA ALA A 154 14.06 -5.39 4.75
C ALA A 154 13.93 -6.87 4.37
N ILE A 155 13.83 -7.78 5.35
CA ILE A 155 13.65 -9.21 5.14
C ILE A 155 12.31 -9.49 4.47
N ARG A 156 11.23 -8.96 5.05
CA ARG A 156 9.86 -9.15 4.54
C ARG A 156 9.72 -8.67 3.10
N GLU A 157 10.13 -7.43 2.82
CA GLU A 157 10.02 -6.83 1.49
C GLU A 157 10.87 -7.59 0.46
N THR A 158 12.10 -7.99 0.83
CA THR A 158 12.95 -8.78 -0.07
C THR A 158 12.35 -10.15 -0.36
N PHE A 159 11.77 -10.80 0.64
CA PHE A 159 11.10 -12.08 0.47
C PHE A 159 9.82 -11.97 -0.37
N GLU A 160 9.00 -10.94 -0.16
CA GLU A 160 7.78 -10.69 -0.94
C GLU A 160 8.08 -10.50 -2.43
N GLU A 161 9.17 -9.79 -2.78
CA GLU A 161 9.50 -9.48 -4.18
C GLU A 161 10.39 -10.54 -4.87
N THR A 162 11.20 -11.29 -4.12
CA THR A 162 12.19 -12.24 -4.70
C THR A 162 12.01 -13.69 -4.27
N GLY A 163 11.24 -13.95 -3.21
CA GLY A 163 11.12 -15.26 -2.57
C GLY A 163 12.34 -15.69 -1.73
N TYR A 164 13.35 -14.82 -1.57
CA TYR A 164 14.57 -15.14 -0.83
C TYR A 164 14.55 -14.59 0.60
N ASP A 165 14.70 -15.47 1.59
CA ASP A 165 14.81 -15.11 3.01
C ASP A 165 16.28 -15.04 3.44
N PHE A 166 16.80 -13.82 3.53
CA PHE A 166 18.16 -13.58 4.04
C PHE A 166 18.24 -13.49 5.57
N GLY A 167 17.11 -13.52 6.28
CA GLY A 167 17.05 -13.45 7.74
C GLY A 167 17.83 -14.59 8.41
N ILE A 168 17.92 -15.73 7.72
CA ILE A 168 18.67 -16.94 8.11
C ILE A 168 20.20 -16.72 8.05
N HIS A 169 20.68 -15.74 7.28
CA HIS A 169 22.10 -15.55 6.95
C HIS A 169 22.73 -14.33 7.65
N SER A 170 22.39 -14.09 8.93
CA SER A 170 22.79 -12.89 9.68
C SER A 170 24.28 -12.55 9.67
N ASP A 171 25.14 -13.57 9.59
CA ASP A 171 26.56 -13.43 9.89
C ASP A 171 27.36 -12.75 8.77
N LYS A 172 26.78 -12.64 7.56
CA LYS A 172 27.41 -12.01 6.39
C LYS A 172 26.76 -10.67 6.01
N GLU A 173 25.76 -10.23 6.77
CA GLU A 173 25.02 -9.00 6.50
C GLU A 173 25.89 -7.77 6.77
N LYS A 174 26.05 -6.91 5.76
CA LYS A 174 26.60 -5.57 5.95
C LYS A 174 25.46 -4.57 5.90
N ARG A 175 25.30 -3.78 6.97
CA ARG A 175 24.24 -2.78 7.08
C ARG A 175 24.68 -1.46 6.51
N PHE A 176 23.91 -0.95 5.56
CA PHE A 176 24.07 0.38 5.00
C PHE A 176 22.74 1.11 5.11
N GLN A 177 22.75 2.29 5.73
CA GLN A 177 21.60 3.18 5.75
C GLN A 177 21.98 4.48 5.07
N ARG A 178 21.21 4.84 4.05
CA ARG A 178 21.35 6.12 3.37
C ARG A 178 20.00 6.79 3.32
N PHE A 179 19.91 7.96 3.91
CA PHE A 179 18.76 8.83 3.74
C PHE A 179 18.93 9.59 2.42
N ILE A 180 17.98 9.41 1.51
CA ILE A 180 17.91 10.12 0.25
C ILE A 180 16.68 11.02 0.37
N ASN A 181 16.88 12.33 0.22
CA ASN A 181 15.92 13.43 0.45
C ASN A 181 15.95 14.14 1.83
N ASP A 182 17.02 14.01 2.63
CA ASP A 182 17.24 14.85 3.85
C ASP A 182 17.56 16.33 3.55
N GLY A 183 17.14 16.84 2.39
CA GLY A 183 17.43 18.19 1.92
C GLY A 183 16.28 18.77 1.13
N MET A 184 15.25 19.24 1.84
CA MET A 184 14.49 20.46 1.54
C MET A 184 13.97 21.05 2.84
#